data_AF-A0A963SAF7-F1
#
_entry.id   AF-A0A963SAF7-F1
#
_cell.length_a   1.000
_cell.length_b   1.000
_cell.length_c   1.000
_cell.angle_alpha   90.00
_cell.angle_beta   90.00
_cell.angle_gamma   90.00
#
_symmetry.space_group_name_H-M   'P 1'
#
loop_
_entity.id
_entity.type
_entity.pdbx_description
1 polymer ?
#
loop_
_entity_poly.entity_id
_entity_poly.type
_entity_poly.pdbx_seq_one_letter_code
_entity_poly.pdbx_strand_id
1 'polypeptide(L)'
;AFGKEGPNACADCHVEHEGPQRVALPTGEFCAGCHVNLKEELPDTRLGDASDFGMRHPQFTPAVVVDPMTRLREQVSLDAKPREHSGLAFPHKLHLDPKGGVARMAANIGREHGYGGNGLTCKDCHRPTEDGIRFQPIDMERDCESCHSLAYDEVGGIFRRLHHGDIAQMVADLSVANLKQPLDPNRKRPGSYSDSGPYQFNFSANAYRAMLIGKALSRNGICGECHTPTMTNGRPGVVPVTIVSRHMGQGWFDHKAHSQEKCTSCHAAEKSTVSSDLLLPGIKQCRTCHLGPETEEAKVPSGCAMCHSYHPAPFGKLAGN
;
A
#
# COMPACT_ATOMS: atom_id res chain seq x y z
N ALA A 1 -4.12 30.33 -14.77
CA ALA A 1 -3.87 30.61 -13.34
C ALA A 1 -5.21 30.93 -12.70
N PHE A 2 -5.68 30.08 -11.79
CA PHE A 2 -6.94 30.32 -11.06
C PHE A 2 -6.77 31.55 -10.16
N GLY A 3 -7.71 32.51 -10.22
CA GLY A 3 -7.72 33.71 -9.37
C GLY A 3 -7.30 35.04 -10.02
N LYS A 4 -7.63 35.31 -11.28
CA LYS A 4 -7.56 36.67 -11.85
C LYS A 4 -8.95 37.24 -12.09
N GLU A 5 -9.14 38.52 -11.75
CA GLU A 5 -10.31 39.31 -12.12
C GLU A 5 -10.28 39.60 -13.64
N GLY A 6 -11.42 39.40 -14.30
CA GLY A 6 -11.64 39.54 -15.73
C GLY A 6 -12.86 38.72 -16.16
N PRO A 7 -13.48 38.99 -17.33
CA PRO A 7 -14.62 38.21 -17.81
C PRO A 7 -14.26 36.71 -17.85
N ASN A 8 -15.10 35.88 -17.25
CA ASN A 8 -14.89 34.45 -16.95
C ASN A 8 -14.08 34.16 -15.66
N ALA A 9 -14.00 35.13 -14.74
CA ALA A 9 -13.51 34.86 -13.39
C ALA A 9 -14.53 34.00 -12.62
N CYS A 10 -14.06 33.15 -11.71
CA CYS A 10 -14.95 32.32 -10.88
C CYS A 10 -16.03 33.17 -10.20
N ALA A 11 -15.66 34.37 -9.74
CA ALA A 11 -16.55 35.31 -9.07
C ALA A 11 -17.70 35.85 -9.95
N ASP A 12 -17.59 35.82 -11.28
CA ASP A 12 -18.64 36.34 -12.18
C ASP A 12 -19.91 35.47 -12.18
N CYS A 13 -19.82 34.22 -11.70
CA CYS A 13 -20.94 33.27 -11.60
C CYS A 13 -21.21 32.77 -10.16
N HIS A 14 -20.46 33.22 -9.14
CA HIS A 14 -20.62 32.75 -7.75
C HIS A 14 -21.71 33.55 -7.00
N VAL A 15 -22.95 33.06 -7.02
CA VAL A 15 -24.13 33.69 -6.36
C VAL A 15 -24.28 33.28 -4.87
N GLU A 16 -23.47 32.33 -4.39
CA GLU A 16 -23.66 31.66 -3.09
C GLU A 16 -23.40 32.53 -1.85
N HIS A 17 -22.89 33.75 -2.02
CA HIS A 17 -22.69 34.69 -0.91
C HIS A 17 -23.58 35.93 -0.97
N GLU A 18 -24.58 35.95 -1.88
CA GLU A 18 -25.55 37.04 -1.93
C GLU A 18 -26.73 36.78 -0.97
N GLY A 19 -26.60 37.31 0.25
CA GLY A 19 -27.71 37.43 1.21
C GLY A 19 -27.79 36.32 2.29
N PRO A 20 -28.78 36.41 3.20
CA PRO A 20 -28.87 35.56 4.40
C PRO A 20 -29.43 34.13 4.15
N GLN A 21 -29.41 33.65 2.92
CA GLN A 21 -29.97 32.34 2.56
C GLN A 21 -29.00 31.20 2.95
N ARG A 22 -29.52 30.08 3.45
CA ARG A 22 -28.76 28.83 3.54
C ARG A 22 -28.53 28.32 2.12
N VAL A 23 -27.28 28.29 1.69
CA VAL A 23 -26.87 27.78 0.38
C VAL A 23 -27.31 26.32 0.26
N ALA A 24 -28.18 26.04 -0.72
CA ALA A 24 -28.53 24.67 -1.08
C ALA A 24 -27.27 23.96 -1.62
N LEU A 25 -27.17 22.63 -1.42
CA LEU A 25 -26.04 21.88 -1.99
C LEU A 25 -25.98 22.12 -3.51
N PRO A 26 -24.80 22.39 -4.08
CA PRO A 26 -24.67 22.62 -5.51
C PRO A 26 -25.23 21.45 -6.31
N THR A 27 -26.07 21.73 -7.30
CA THR A 27 -26.61 20.69 -8.19
C THR A 27 -25.53 20.16 -9.12
N GLY A 28 -25.74 18.97 -9.69
CA GLY A 28 -24.83 18.43 -10.72
C GLY A 28 -24.70 19.38 -11.93
N GLU A 29 -25.78 20.08 -12.29
CA GLU A 29 -25.81 21.08 -13.35
C GLU A 29 -24.92 22.29 -13.06
N PHE A 30 -24.89 22.76 -11.80
CA PHE A 30 -24.01 23.85 -11.39
C PHE A 30 -22.54 23.48 -11.63
N CYS A 31 -22.12 22.28 -11.23
CA CYS A 31 -20.76 21.81 -11.49
C CYS A 31 -20.51 21.63 -12.99
N ALA A 32 -21.45 21.01 -13.71
CA ALA A 32 -21.33 20.76 -15.14
C ALA A 32 -21.20 22.05 -15.96
N GLY A 33 -21.82 23.15 -15.52
CA GLY A 33 -21.75 24.45 -16.20
C GLY A 33 -20.33 24.94 -16.48
N CYS A 34 -19.37 24.61 -15.62
CA CYS A 34 -17.95 24.87 -15.85
C CYS A 34 -17.15 23.63 -16.28
N HIS A 35 -17.55 22.43 -15.83
CA HIS A 35 -16.77 21.22 -16.03
C HIS A 35 -17.03 20.48 -17.34
N VAL A 36 -18.08 20.85 -18.10
CA VAL A 36 -18.51 20.10 -19.30
C VAL A 36 -17.57 20.23 -20.49
N ASN A 37 -16.86 21.35 -20.66
CA ASN A 37 -16.01 21.66 -21.81
C ASN A 37 -14.63 22.21 -21.39
N LEU A 38 -14.07 21.70 -20.30
CA LEU A 38 -12.78 22.16 -19.77
C LEU A 38 -11.65 22.06 -20.79
N LYS A 39 -11.64 21.01 -21.61
CA LYS A 39 -10.58 20.82 -22.60
C LYS A 39 -10.60 21.85 -23.73
N GLU A 40 -11.78 22.34 -24.09
CA GLU A 40 -11.94 23.37 -25.10
C GLU A 40 -11.51 24.74 -24.55
N GLU A 41 -12.00 25.07 -23.34
CA GLU A 41 -11.73 26.36 -22.71
C GLU A 41 -10.31 26.47 -22.12
N LEU A 42 -9.73 25.35 -21.67
CA LEU A 42 -8.41 25.25 -21.07
C LEU A 42 -7.61 24.10 -21.73
N PRO A 43 -7.06 24.28 -22.94
CA PRO A 43 -6.39 23.20 -23.69
C PRO A 43 -5.27 22.48 -22.92
N ASP A 44 -4.55 23.22 -22.09
CA ASP A 44 -3.42 22.71 -21.29
C ASP A 44 -3.85 21.98 -20.00
N THR A 45 -5.15 21.95 -19.68
CA THR A 45 -5.63 21.28 -18.46
C THR A 45 -5.38 19.78 -18.53
N ARG A 46 -5.02 19.17 -17.39
CA ARG A 46 -4.94 17.71 -17.24
C ARG A 46 -6.27 17.09 -16.82
N LEU A 47 -7.26 17.91 -16.48
CA LEU A 47 -8.59 17.44 -16.10
C LEU A 47 -9.36 17.02 -17.36
N GLY A 48 -10.19 16.00 -17.21
CA GLY A 48 -11.16 15.61 -18.23
C GLY A 48 -12.47 16.34 -18.04
N ASP A 49 -13.26 16.41 -19.11
CA ASP A 49 -14.59 16.98 -19.09
C ASP A 49 -15.55 16.11 -18.25
N ALA A 50 -16.33 16.75 -17.39
CA ALA A 50 -17.27 16.10 -16.49
C ALA A 50 -18.58 16.88 -16.40
N SER A 51 -19.68 16.19 -16.60
CA SER A 51 -21.03 16.77 -16.50
C SER A 51 -22.05 15.82 -15.87
N ASP A 52 -21.74 14.53 -15.77
CA ASP A 52 -22.62 13.53 -15.17
C ASP A 52 -21.78 12.32 -14.75
N PHE A 53 -21.95 11.83 -13.52
CA PHE A 53 -21.27 10.64 -13.07
C PHE A 53 -21.66 9.40 -13.87
N GLY A 54 -22.92 9.24 -14.29
CA GLY A 54 -23.41 8.06 -14.99
C GLY A 54 -22.78 7.85 -16.37
N MET A 55 -22.69 8.93 -17.15
CA MET A 55 -22.29 8.85 -18.56
C MET A 55 -21.06 9.68 -18.92
N ARG A 56 -20.91 10.87 -18.32
CA ARG A 56 -19.90 11.88 -18.72
C ARG A 56 -19.07 12.33 -17.53
N HIS A 57 -18.24 11.41 -17.06
CA HIS A 57 -17.21 11.65 -16.05
C HIS A 57 -15.96 10.87 -16.50
N PRO A 58 -14.76 11.48 -16.42
CA PRO A 58 -13.53 10.82 -16.83
C PRO A 58 -13.22 9.63 -15.92
N GLN A 59 -12.33 8.77 -16.36
CA GLN A 59 -11.80 7.75 -15.47
C GLN A 59 -11.09 8.36 -14.26
N PHE A 60 -11.04 7.63 -13.15
CA PHE A 60 -10.28 8.05 -11.97
C PHE A 60 -8.78 8.08 -12.24
N THR A 61 -8.12 9.09 -11.68
CA THR A 61 -6.68 9.33 -11.81
C THR A 61 -6.02 9.28 -10.42
N PRO A 62 -5.89 8.10 -9.81
CA PRO A 62 -5.26 7.95 -8.50
C PRO A 62 -3.78 8.35 -8.52
N ALA A 63 -3.27 8.76 -7.36
CA ALA A 63 -1.84 8.88 -7.09
C ALA A 63 -1.27 7.48 -6.80
N VAL A 64 -0.47 6.95 -7.72
CA VAL A 64 0.17 5.64 -7.63
C VAL A 64 1.65 5.79 -7.29
N VAL A 65 2.21 4.87 -6.51
CA VAL A 65 3.65 4.87 -6.23
C VAL A 65 4.41 4.41 -7.47
N VAL A 66 5.24 5.29 -8.04
CA VAL A 66 6.08 4.99 -9.22
C VAL A 66 7.52 4.71 -8.83
N ASP A 67 7.99 5.29 -7.72
CA ASP A 67 9.29 5.00 -7.14
C ASP A 67 9.18 4.91 -5.60
N PRO A 68 9.28 3.69 -5.03
CA PRO A 68 9.20 3.49 -3.59
C PRO A 68 10.44 4.01 -2.83
N MET A 69 11.60 4.14 -3.49
CA MET A 69 12.82 4.62 -2.83
C MET A 69 12.71 6.09 -2.44
N THR A 70 12.19 6.92 -3.36
CA THR A 70 11.93 8.35 -3.14
C THR A 70 10.52 8.62 -2.63
N ARG A 71 9.68 7.58 -2.57
CA ARG A 71 8.22 7.66 -2.29
C ARG A 71 7.48 8.52 -3.31
N LEU A 72 8.01 8.66 -4.53
CA LEU A 72 7.40 9.44 -5.61
C LEU A 72 6.06 8.83 -6.01
N ARG A 73 5.07 9.71 -6.14
CA ARG A 73 3.72 9.36 -6.58
C ARG A 73 3.32 10.21 -7.77
N GLU A 74 2.67 9.57 -8.73
CA GLU A 74 2.15 10.23 -9.92
C GLU A 74 0.66 9.96 -10.07
N GLN A 75 -0.06 10.98 -10.56
CA GLN A 75 -1.46 10.83 -10.91
C GLN A 75 -1.56 10.15 -12.28
N VAL A 76 -2.11 8.94 -12.31
CA VAL A 76 -2.24 8.15 -13.55
C VAL A 76 -3.67 7.66 -13.70
N SER A 77 -4.26 7.85 -14.89
CA SER A 77 -5.62 7.36 -15.18
C SER A 77 -5.66 5.83 -15.11
N LEU A 78 -6.73 5.29 -14.50
CA LEU A 78 -6.94 3.83 -14.47
C LEU A 78 -7.18 3.22 -15.85
N ASP A 79 -7.50 4.01 -16.88
CA ASP A 79 -7.63 3.52 -18.26
C ASP A 79 -6.28 3.06 -18.82
N ALA A 80 -5.19 3.65 -18.35
CA ALA A 80 -3.83 3.23 -18.67
C ALA A 80 -3.44 1.91 -17.98
N LYS A 81 -4.29 1.37 -17.10
CA LYS A 81 -4.05 0.17 -16.29
C LYS A 81 -2.70 0.25 -15.56
N PRO A 82 -2.48 1.31 -14.75
CA PRO A 82 -1.20 1.53 -14.10
C PRO A 82 -0.86 0.40 -13.13
N ARG A 83 0.43 0.20 -12.92
CA ARG A 83 0.98 -0.66 -11.88
C ARG A 83 1.52 0.18 -10.75
N GLU A 84 1.43 -0.35 -9.54
CA GLU A 84 1.99 0.31 -8.35
C GLU A 84 3.29 -0.36 -7.92
N HIS A 85 4.33 0.43 -7.74
CA HIS A 85 5.62 -0.04 -7.25
C HIS A 85 5.74 0.32 -5.76
N SER A 86 5.00 -0.40 -4.90
CA SER A 86 4.99 -0.13 -3.45
C SER A 86 6.28 -0.57 -2.74
N GLY A 87 7.13 -1.38 -3.38
CA GLY A 87 8.32 -2.00 -2.77
C GLY A 87 8.08 -3.42 -2.26
N LEU A 88 6.82 -3.86 -2.16
CA LEU A 88 6.45 -5.23 -1.83
C LEU A 88 6.69 -6.19 -3.01
N ALA A 89 7.06 -7.42 -2.70
CA ALA A 89 7.39 -8.46 -3.68
C ALA A 89 6.34 -9.58 -3.80
N PHE A 90 5.44 -9.72 -2.81
CA PHE A 90 4.47 -10.82 -2.78
C PHE A 90 3.10 -10.45 -3.36
N PRO A 91 2.38 -11.41 -3.97
CA PRO A 91 1.02 -11.19 -4.47
C PRO A 91 -0.07 -11.58 -3.45
N HIS A 92 -1.26 -11.00 -3.61
CA HIS A 92 -2.42 -11.34 -2.77
C HIS A 92 -2.90 -12.77 -2.98
N LYS A 93 -2.93 -13.28 -4.22
CA LYS A 93 -3.40 -14.65 -4.50
C LYS A 93 -2.64 -15.71 -3.71
N LEU A 94 -1.34 -15.51 -3.47
CA LEU A 94 -0.54 -16.45 -2.68
C LEU A 94 -1.04 -16.55 -1.23
N HIS A 95 -1.45 -15.43 -0.66
CA HIS A 95 -1.89 -15.34 0.73
C HIS A 95 -3.37 -15.70 0.92
N LEU A 96 -4.20 -15.43 -0.10
CA LEU A 96 -5.63 -15.69 -0.08
C LEU A 96 -6.03 -17.07 -0.63
N ASP A 97 -5.10 -17.87 -1.15
CA ASP A 97 -5.41 -19.21 -1.65
C ASP A 97 -5.74 -20.16 -0.47
N PRO A 98 -7.00 -20.62 -0.34
CA PRO A 98 -7.43 -21.46 0.78
C PRO A 98 -6.82 -22.87 0.75
N LYS A 99 -6.23 -23.26 -0.39
CA LYS A 99 -5.57 -24.56 -0.58
C LYS A 99 -4.05 -24.43 -0.63
N GLY A 100 -3.53 -23.21 -0.54
CA GLY A 100 -2.11 -22.89 -0.65
C GLY A 100 -1.32 -23.23 0.62
N GLY A 101 0.00 -23.12 0.51
CA GLY A 101 0.91 -23.30 1.65
C GLY A 101 0.67 -22.29 2.78
N VAL A 102 0.29 -21.06 2.45
CA VAL A 102 -0.03 -20.01 3.42
C VAL A 102 -1.27 -20.39 4.25
N ALA A 103 -2.32 -20.93 3.62
CA ALA A 103 -3.50 -21.39 4.35
C ALA A 103 -3.17 -22.51 5.35
N ARG A 104 -2.30 -23.46 4.96
CA ARG A 104 -1.81 -24.49 5.88
C ARG A 104 -0.98 -23.90 7.02
N MET A 105 -0.17 -22.89 6.75
CA MET A 105 0.62 -22.19 7.77
C MET A 105 -0.28 -21.47 8.77
N ALA A 106 -1.26 -20.71 8.28
CA ALA A 106 -2.26 -20.03 9.10
C ALA A 106 -3.06 -21.02 9.97
N ALA A 107 -3.44 -22.18 9.43
CA ALA A 107 -4.15 -23.22 10.18
C ALA A 107 -3.30 -23.87 11.30
N ASN A 108 -1.99 -24.00 11.10
CA ASN A 108 -1.10 -24.68 12.04
C ASN A 108 -0.50 -23.75 13.10
N ILE A 109 0.03 -22.60 12.67
CA ILE A 109 0.77 -21.65 13.52
C ILE A 109 -0.14 -20.50 13.95
N GLY A 110 -1.06 -20.10 13.07
CA GLY A 110 -1.92 -18.94 13.28
C GLY A 110 -3.21 -19.18 14.05
N ARG A 111 -3.50 -20.43 14.46
CA ARG A 111 -4.71 -20.75 15.24
C ARG A 111 -4.78 -19.98 16.55
N GLU A 112 -3.63 -19.82 17.22
CA GLU A 112 -3.50 -19.02 18.45
C GLU A 112 -3.73 -17.53 18.21
N HIS A 113 -3.55 -17.08 16.96
CA HIS A 113 -3.77 -15.69 16.51
C HIS A 113 -5.17 -15.48 15.91
N GLY A 114 -6.05 -16.49 15.98
CA GLY A 114 -7.44 -16.40 15.53
C GLY A 114 -7.66 -16.55 14.02
N TYR A 115 -6.64 -17.01 13.26
CA TYR A 115 -6.82 -17.27 11.84
C TYR A 115 -7.72 -18.48 11.59
N GLY A 116 -8.53 -18.39 10.52
CA GLY A 116 -9.43 -19.46 10.12
C GLY A 116 -8.70 -20.65 9.51
N GLY A 117 -9.28 -21.85 9.65
CA GLY A 117 -8.76 -23.07 9.01
C GLY A 117 -8.84 -23.09 7.48
N ASN A 118 -9.54 -22.12 6.88
CA ASN A 118 -9.68 -21.95 5.44
C ASN A 118 -8.67 -20.94 4.85
N GLY A 119 -7.64 -20.56 5.62
CA GLY A 119 -6.63 -19.59 5.22
C GLY A 119 -6.95 -18.15 5.63
N LEU A 120 -6.15 -17.23 5.12
CA LEU A 120 -6.25 -15.80 5.43
C LEU A 120 -7.39 -15.14 4.66
N THR A 121 -7.94 -14.10 5.26
CA THR A 121 -9.02 -13.27 4.77
C THR A 121 -8.61 -11.81 4.80
N CYS A 122 -9.36 -10.92 4.12
CA CYS A 122 -9.00 -9.51 3.98
C CYS A 122 -8.72 -8.82 5.34
N LYS A 123 -9.53 -9.13 6.36
CA LYS A 123 -9.44 -8.53 7.70
C LYS A 123 -8.20 -8.94 8.50
N ASP A 124 -7.53 -10.02 8.08
CA ASP A 124 -6.35 -10.52 8.79
C ASP A 124 -5.14 -9.60 8.57
N CYS A 125 -5.15 -8.81 7.49
CA CYS A 125 -4.17 -7.75 7.22
C CYS A 125 -4.79 -6.34 7.22
N HIS A 126 -5.96 -6.17 6.60
CA HIS A 126 -6.61 -4.86 6.44
C HIS A 126 -7.58 -4.57 7.58
N ARG A 127 -7.16 -3.73 8.52
CA ARG A 127 -8.03 -3.25 9.60
C ARG A 127 -8.59 -1.87 9.27
N PRO A 128 -9.92 -1.69 9.30
CA PRO A 128 -10.50 -0.37 9.13
C PRO A 128 -9.98 0.61 10.18
N THR A 129 -9.93 1.89 9.83
CA THR A 129 -9.79 2.98 10.81
C THR A 129 -11.03 3.02 11.72
N GLU A 130 -10.93 3.70 12.87
CA GLU A 130 -12.02 3.76 13.85
C GLU A 130 -13.32 4.36 13.27
N ASP A 131 -13.17 5.31 12.34
CA ASP A 131 -14.30 5.89 11.59
C ASP A 131 -14.88 4.94 10.53
N GLY A 132 -14.20 3.82 10.22
CA GLY A 132 -14.57 2.81 9.22
C GLY A 132 -14.37 3.24 7.76
N ILE A 133 -13.85 4.44 7.52
CA ILE A 133 -13.79 5.05 6.18
C ILE A 133 -12.59 4.51 5.39
N ARG A 134 -11.48 4.27 6.09
CA ARG A 134 -10.18 3.87 5.54
C ARG A 134 -9.66 2.63 6.24
N PHE A 135 -8.41 2.29 5.95
CA PHE A 135 -7.68 1.21 6.61
C PHE A 135 -6.41 1.74 7.26
N GLN A 136 -6.03 1.12 8.38
CA GLN A 136 -4.76 1.37 9.04
C GLN A 136 -3.60 0.87 8.16
N PRO A 137 -2.40 1.47 8.29
CA PRO A 137 -1.20 0.91 7.70
C PRO A 137 -0.97 -0.55 8.15
N ILE A 138 -0.54 -1.39 7.22
CA ILE A 138 -0.08 -2.75 7.51
C ILE A 138 1.32 -2.66 8.11
N ASP A 139 1.58 -3.45 9.16
CA ASP A 139 2.90 -3.55 9.80
C ASP A 139 3.32 -5.01 9.99
N MET A 140 4.63 -5.26 9.93
CA MET A 140 5.18 -6.61 9.91
C MET A 140 4.96 -7.36 11.22
N GLU A 141 5.28 -6.70 12.34
CA GLU A 141 5.19 -7.25 13.69
C GLU A 141 3.77 -7.75 14.01
N ARG A 142 2.75 -6.98 13.63
CA ARG A 142 1.37 -7.31 13.92
C ARG A 142 0.73 -8.25 12.90
N ASP A 143 0.99 -8.04 11.61
CA ASP A 143 0.21 -8.68 10.54
C ASP A 143 0.90 -9.87 9.89
N CYS A 144 2.21 -10.03 10.11
CA CYS A 144 3.01 -11.02 9.40
C CYS A 144 3.83 -11.90 10.35
N GLU A 145 4.33 -11.36 11.47
CA GLU A 145 5.30 -12.03 12.35
C GLU A 145 4.83 -13.38 12.90
N SER A 146 3.52 -13.56 13.09
CA SER A 146 2.96 -14.83 13.55
C SER A 146 3.29 -16.02 12.64
N CYS A 147 3.48 -15.75 11.34
CA CYS A 147 3.82 -16.74 10.32
C CYS A 147 5.26 -16.55 9.80
N HIS A 148 5.70 -15.30 9.66
CA HIS A 148 7.03 -14.89 9.24
C HIS A 148 7.83 -14.32 10.42
N SER A 149 8.27 -15.22 11.30
CA SER A 149 8.94 -14.86 12.56
C SER A 149 10.15 -13.93 12.37
N LEU A 150 10.22 -12.88 13.18
CA LEU A 150 11.40 -12.01 13.31
C LEU A 150 12.37 -12.51 14.40
N ALA A 151 12.06 -13.62 15.08
CA ALA A 151 12.95 -14.21 16.07
C ALA A 151 14.22 -14.78 15.40
N TYR A 152 15.39 -14.40 15.89
CA TYR A 152 16.68 -14.75 15.27
C TYR A 152 17.68 -15.46 16.20
N ASP A 153 17.48 -15.39 17.51
CA ASP A 153 18.35 -16.00 18.52
C ASP A 153 17.54 -16.36 19.77
N GLU A 154 18.03 -17.33 20.55
CA GLU A 154 17.42 -17.75 21.81
C GLU A 154 18.49 -17.80 22.90
N VAL A 155 18.32 -17.00 23.95
CA VAL A 155 19.26 -16.93 25.07
C VAL A 155 18.50 -17.15 26.37
N GLY A 156 18.79 -18.26 27.04
CA GLY A 156 18.16 -18.59 28.33
C GLY A 156 16.64 -18.77 28.24
N GLY A 157 16.12 -19.30 27.13
CA GLY A 157 14.69 -19.49 26.91
C GLY A 157 13.94 -18.23 26.44
N ILE A 158 14.65 -17.12 26.20
CA ILE A 158 14.08 -15.87 25.68
C ILE A 158 14.48 -15.71 24.22
N PHE A 159 13.49 -15.59 23.34
CA PHE A 159 13.71 -15.28 21.92
C PHE A 159 14.01 -13.80 21.72
N ARG A 160 15.12 -13.50 21.04
CA ARG A 160 15.46 -12.17 20.55
C ARG A 160 14.87 -11.97 19.16
N ARG A 161 14.29 -10.79 18.93
CA ARG A 161 13.56 -10.44 17.70
C ARG A 161 14.23 -9.27 17.00
N LEU A 162 14.20 -9.31 15.67
CA LEU A 162 14.61 -8.18 14.82
C LEU A 162 13.52 -7.12 14.85
N HIS A 163 13.92 -5.85 14.84
CA HIS A 163 13.00 -4.73 14.64
C HIS A 163 12.80 -4.51 13.14
N HIS A 164 11.56 -4.55 12.63
CA HIS A 164 11.30 -4.33 11.22
C HIS A 164 11.52 -2.86 10.85
N GLY A 165 12.01 -2.62 9.64
CA GLY A 165 12.25 -1.26 9.12
C GLY A 165 13.61 -0.63 9.47
N ASP A 166 14.41 -1.22 10.37
CA ASP A 166 15.76 -0.73 10.68
C ASP A 166 16.85 -1.74 10.25
N ILE A 167 17.39 -1.52 9.05
CA ILE A 167 18.46 -2.36 8.49
C ILE A 167 19.76 -2.23 9.30
N ALA A 168 20.06 -1.05 9.86
CA ALA A 168 21.29 -0.84 10.62
C ALA A 168 21.24 -1.59 11.95
N GLN A 169 20.10 -1.50 12.66
CA GLN A 169 19.85 -2.28 13.86
C GLN A 169 19.85 -3.78 13.58
N MET A 170 19.20 -4.23 12.49
CA MET A 170 19.24 -5.64 12.07
C MET A 170 20.68 -6.12 11.85
N VAL A 171 21.54 -5.34 11.18
CA VAL A 171 22.96 -5.68 11.01
C VAL A 171 23.67 -5.79 12.35
N ALA A 172 23.42 -4.86 13.27
CA ALA A 172 24.00 -4.89 14.61
C ALA A 172 23.54 -6.14 15.39
N ASP A 173 22.24 -6.43 15.41
CA ASP A 173 21.64 -7.57 16.11
C ASP A 173 22.19 -8.91 15.59
N LEU A 174 22.27 -9.07 14.27
CA LEU A 174 22.81 -10.27 13.64
C LEU A 174 24.33 -10.41 13.81
N SER A 175 25.06 -9.31 14.01
CA SER A 175 26.51 -9.36 14.22
C SER A 175 26.89 -10.01 15.57
N VAL A 176 26.04 -9.86 16.58
CA VAL A 176 26.22 -10.39 17.94
C VAL A 176 25.38 -11.64 18.23
N ALA A 177 24.51 -12.03 17.30
CA ALA A 177 23.67 -13.23 17.40
C ALA A 177 24.51 -14.50 17.60
N ASN A 178 24.06 -15.37 18.51
CA ASN A 178 24.65 -16.71 18.65
C ASN A 178 24.09 -17.66 17.59
N LEU A 179 24.44 -17.40 16.34
CA LEU A 179 24.05 -18.24 15.22
C LEU A 179 24.73 -19.59 15.39
N LYS A 180 23.98 -20.60 15.86
CA LYS A 180 24.47 -21.98 15.98
C LYS A 180 25.11 -22.37 14.65
N GLN A 181 26.44 -22.40 14.60
CA GLN A 181 27.15 -22.83 13.41
C GLN A 181 26.75 -24.27 13.12
N PRO A 182 26.35 -24.64 11.89
CA PRO A 182 26.20 -26.03 11.51
C PRO A 182 27.60 -26.63 11.30
N LEU A 183 28.42 -26.68 12.34
CA LEU A 183 29.71 -27.35 12.33
C LEU A 183 29.90 -27.98 13.70
N ASP A 184 29.66 -29.29 13.77
CA ASP A 184 30.20 -30.12 14.83
C ASP A 184 31.73 -29.92 14.90
N PRO A 185 32.27 -29.36 16.00
CA PRO A 185 33.71 -29.17 16.16
C PRO A 185 34.49 -30.50 16.22
N ASN A 186 33.81 -31.64 16.35
CA ASN A 186 34.44 -32.96 16.34
C ASN A 186 34.63 -33.55 14.94
N ARG A 187 34.14 -32.90 13.88
CA ARG A 187 34.48 -33.32 12.50
C ARG A 187 35.86 -32.81 12.10
N LYS A 188 36.91 -33.43 12.65
CA LYS A 188 38.30 -33.22 12.22
C LYS A 188 38.45 -33.69 10.76
N ARG A 189 39.03 -32.86 9.90
CA ARG A 189 39.51 -33.33 8.58
C ARG A 189 40.58 -34.40 8.83
N PRO A 190 40.45 -35.62 8.29
CA PRO A 190 41.52 -36.60 8.38
C PRO A 190 42.80 -36.03 7.76
N GLY A 191 43.89 -35.91 8.53
CA GLY A 191 45.23 -35.62 8.01
C GLY A 191 45.98 -34.39 8.56
N SER A 192 45.41 -33.55 9.43
CA SER A 192 46.18 -32.43 10.01
C SER A 192 46.84 -32.82 11.34
N TYR A 193 48.02 -33.44 11.26
CA TYR A 193 49.01 -33.41 12.35
C TYR A 193 49.91 -32.19 12.14
N SER A 194 49.85 -31.20 13.02
CA SER A 194 50.98 -30.28 13.24
C SER A 194 51.01 -29.86 14.71
N ASP A 195 52.06 -30.27 15.40
CA ASP A 195 52.34 -30.07 16.84
C ASP A 195 52.87 -28.66 17.16
N SER A 196 52.45 -27.65 16.39
CA SER A 196 52.68 -26.23 16.66
C SER A 196 51.40 -25.50 16.33
N GLY A 197 50.63 -25.16 17.36
CA GLY A 197 49.30 -24.58 17.22
C GLY A 197 49.36 -23.26 16.45
N PRO A 198 48.69 -23.13 15.28
CA PRO A 198 48.67 -21.86 14.58
C PRO A 198 47.72 -20.93 15.31
N TYR A 199 48.20 -19.72 15.60
CA TYR A 199 47.38 -18.56 15.92
C TYR A 199 46.21 -18.49 14.94
N GLN A 200 44.98 -18.75 15.42
CA GLN A 200 43.77 -18.73 14.62
C GLN A 200 43.35 -17.26 14.42
N PHE A 201 43.86 -16.60 13.38
CA PHE A 201 43.25 -15.36 12.92
C PHE A 201 41.82 -15.67 12.42
N ASN A 202 40.80 -15.26 13.18
CA ASN A 202 39.40 -15.52 12.89
C ASN A 202 38.83 -14.57 11.81
N PHE A 203 39.51 -14.41 10.67
CA PHE A 203 39.06 -13.58 9.54
C PHE A 203 37.75 -14.11 8.90
N SER A 204 37.43 -15.39 9.10
CA SER A 204 36.26 -16.05 8.51
C SER A 204 34.94 -15.66 9.19
N ALA A 205 34.94 -15.39 10.50
CA ALA A 205 33.71 -15.13 11.24
C ALA A 205 33.00 -13.85 10.77
N ASN A 206 33.76 -12.78 10.52
CA ASN A 206 33.20 -11.51 10.03
C ASN A 206 32.76 -11.60 8.56
N ALA A 207 33.54 -12.28 7.71
CA ALA A 207 33.16 -12.54 6.32
C ALA A 207 31.92 -13.43 6.21
N TYR A 208 31.81 -14.46 7.05
CA TYR A 208 30.65 -15.34 7.12
C TYR A 208 29.39 -14.59 7.59
N ARG A 209 29.50 -13.74 8.62
CA ARG A 209 28.39 -12.88 9.06
C ARG A 209 27.94 -11.91 7.97
N ALA A 210 28.88 -11.27 7.28
CA ALA A 210 28.56 -10.40 6.14
C ALA A 210 27.85 -11.18 5.03
N MET A 211 28.24 -12.44 4.77
CA MET A 211 27.56 -13.31 3.83
C MET A 211 26.13 -13.67 4.27
N LEU A 212 25.90 -13.94 5.55
CA LEU A 212 24.56 -14.22 6.07
C LEU A 212 23.64 -13.01 6.00
N ILE A 213 24.14 -11.82 6.33
CA ILE A 213 23.41 -10.55 6.15
C ILE A 213 23.08 -10.34 4.67
N GLY A 214 24.07 -10.51 3.79
CA GLY A 214 23.85 -10.43 2.35
C GLY A 214 22.81 -11.43 1.84
N LYS A 215 22.81 -12.66 2.39
CA LYS A 215 21.79 -13.67 2.08
C LYS A 215 20.41 -13.26 2.58
N ALA A 216 20.27 -12.71 3.79
CA ALA A 216 19.00 -12.25 4.35
C ALA A 216 18.35 -11.15 3.49
N LEU A 217 19.17 -10.25 2.94
CA LEU A 217 18.75 -9.14 2.07
C LEU A 217 18.64 -9.54 0.58
N SER A 218 19.06 -10.76 0.23
CA SER A 218 18.95 -11.26 -1.14
C SER A 218 17.50 -11.62 -1.49
N ARG A 219 17.22 -11.82 -2.79
CA ARG A 219 15.88 -12.17 -3.31
C ARG A 219 15.24 -13.38 -2.64
N ASN A 220 16.06 -14.36 -2.23
CA ASN A 220 15.60 -15.59 -1.58
C ASN A 220 15.94 -15.59 -0.09
N GLY A 221 16.24 -14.42 0.48
CA GLY A 221 16.46 -14.21 1.89
C GLY A 221 15.17 -13.80 2.60
N ILE A 222 15.19 -13.86 3.92
CA ILE A 222 14.04 -13.56 4.78
C ILE A 222 13.45 -12.16 4.52
N CYS A 223 14.28 -11.16 4.19
CA CYS A 223 13.81 -9.82 3.87
C CYS A 223 13.34 -9.71 2.41
N GLY A 224 13.99 -10.47 1.50
CA GLY A 224 13.69 -10.48 0.07
C GLY A 224 12.41 -11.22 -0.31
N GLU A 225 11.86 -12.04 0.59
CA GLU A 225 10.53 -12.64 0.44
C GLU A 225 9.43 -11.56 0.37
N CYS A 226 9.61 -10.46 1.12
CA CYS A 226 8.63 -9.38 1.20
C CYS A 226 9.08 -8.11 0.46
N HIS A 227 10.38 -7.79 0.49
CA HIS A 227 10.91 -6.58 -0.11
C HIS A 227 11.69 -6.87 -1.40
N THR A 228 11.66 -5.93 -2.33
CA THR A 228 12.55 -6.00 -3.50
C THR A 228 14.00 -5.73 -3.06
N PRO A 229 14.99 -6.59 -3.38
CA PRO A 229 16.39 -6.33 -3.07
C PRO A 229 16.93 -5.09 -3.81
N THR A 230 17.84 -4.35 -3.17
CA THR A 230 18.51 -3.19 -3.76
C THR A 230 19.93 -3.03 -3.24
N MET A 231 20.64 -2.01 -3.72
CA MET A 231 21.92 -1.57 -3.19
C MET A 231 21.79 -0.14 -2.67
N THR A 232 22.20 0.10 -1.43
CA THR A 232 22.18 1.42 -0.81
C THR A 232 23.61 1.77 -0.39
N ASN A 233 24.17 2.84 -0.95
CA ASN A 233 25.56 3.27 -0.69
C ASN A 233 26.60 2.14 -0.85
N GLY A 234 26.43 1.31 -1.88
CA GLY A 234 27.33 0.18 -2.18
C GLY A 234 27.17 -1.03 -1.25
N ARG A 235 26.17 -1.06 -0.37
CA ARG A 235 25.85 -2.20 0.50
C ARG A 235 24.52 -2.85 0.08
N PRO A 236 24.36 -4.17 0.24
CA PRO A 236 23.07 -4.83 0.07
C PRO A 236 22.01 -4.19 0.98
N GLY A 237 20.82 -4.02 0.44
CA GLY A 237 19.67 -3.47 1.15
C GLY A 237 18.38 -3.98 0.53
N VAL A 238 17.28 -3.45 1.01
CA VAL A 238 15.95 -3.73 0.47
C VAL A 238 15.21 -2.41 0.21
N VAL A 239 14.36 -2.41 -0.80
CA VAL A 239 13.50 -1.27 -1.14
C VAL A 239 12.51 -1.04 0.01
N PRO A 240 12.40 0.19 0.55
CA PRO A 240 11.41 0.49 1.57
C PRO A 240 10.01 0.35 1.00
N VAL A 241 9.06 -0.06 1.84
CA VAL A 241 7.66 -0.17 1.44
C VAL A 241 6.96 1.17 1.60
N THR A 242 6.27 1.60 0.55
CA THR A 242 5.40 2.78 0.56
C THR A 242 3.96 2.34 0.32
N ILE A 243 3.17 2.31 1.41
CA ILE A 243 1.72 2.07 1.33
C ILE A 243 1.00 3.41 1.24
N VAL A 244 0.12 3.54 0.25
CA VAL A 244 -0.71 4.72 0.07
C VAL A 244 -2.00 4.54 0.87
N SER A 245 -2.21 5.38 1.89
CA SER A 245 -3.45 5.38 2.67
C SER A 245 -4.64 5.97 1.92
N ARG A 246 -4.38 6.79 0.88
CA ARG A 246 -5.40 7.40 0.03
C ARG A 246 -4.87 7.67 -1.37
N HIS A 247 -5.34 6.88 -2.33
CA HIS A 247 -4.99 7.03 -3.75
C HIS A 247 -5.73 8.19 -4.42
N MET A 248 -6.99 8.44 -4.05
CA MET A 248 -7.80 9.54 -4.59
C MET A 248 -7.70 10.75 -3.65
N GLY A 249 -6.70 11.60 -3.84
CA GLY A 249 -6.44 12.75 -2.95
C GLY A 249 -7.48 13.88 -3.03
N GLN A 250 -8.18 14.01 -4.16
CA GLN A 250 -9.13 15.10 -4.43
C GLN A 250 -10.59 14.63 -4.50
N GLY A 251 -10.84 13.33 -4.33
CA GLY A 251 -12.18 12.74 -4.29
C GLY A 251 -12.34 11.87 -3.04
N TRP A 252 -13.53 11.82 -2.47
CA TRP A 252 -13.83 11.04 -1.29
C TRP A 252 -14.46 9.70 -1.64
N PHE A 253 -14.12 8.68 -0.86
CA PHE A 253 -14.78 7.38 -0.86
C PHE A 253 -14.85 6.88 0.58
N ASP A 254 -15.97 6.29 0.96
CA ASP A 254 -16.26 5.85 2.32
C ASP A 254 -16.55 4.34 2.35
N HIS A 255 -15.61 3.54 2.88
CA HIS A 255 -15.82 2.08 3.04
C HIS A 255 -16.92 1.75 4.05
N LYS A 256 -17.19 2.60 5.04
CA LYS A 256 -18.26 2.38 6.03
C LYS A 256 -19.63 2.44 5.38
N ALA A 257 -19.83 3.40 4.46
CA ALA A 257 -21.04 3.47 3.64
C ALA A 257 -21.23 2.22 2.74
N HIS A 258 -20.15 1.49 2.44
CA HIS A 258 -20.14 0.27 1.63
C HIS A 258 -19.94 -1.01 2.45
N SER A 259 -20.11 -0.96 3.77
CA SER A 259 -19.81 -2.08 4.68
C SER A 259 -20.65 -3.35 4.45
N GLN A 260 -21.79 -3.24 3.75
CA GLN A 260 -22.62 -4.37 3.36
C GLN A 260 -22.13 -5.07 2.07
N GLU A 261 -21.27 -4.40 1.30
CA GLU A 261 -20.66 -4.98 0.12
C GLU A 261 -19.48 -5.89 0.49
N LYS A 262 -19.27 -6.94 -0.31
CA LYS A 262 -18.10 -7.80 -0.15
C LYS A 262 -16.89 -7.08 -0.72
N CYS A 263 -15.72 -7.19 -0.08
CA CYS A 263 -14.47 -6.63 -0.60
C CYS A 263 -14.22 -7.04 -2.06
N THR A 264 -14.55 -8.29 -2.40
CA THR A 264 -14.37 -8.89 -3.72
C THR A 264 -15.38 -8.45 -4.78
N SER A 265 -16.44 -7.71 -4.42
CA SER A 265 -17.32 -7.09 -5.43
C SER A 265 -16.63 -5.93 -6.15
N CYS A 266 -15.63 -5.31 -5.52
CA CYS A 266 -14.85 -4.21 -6.10
C CYS A 266 -13.36 -4.56 -6.31
N HIS A 267 -12.74 -5.29 -5.38
CA HIS A 267 -11.30 -5.56 -5.37
C HIS A 267 -11.00 -7.01 -5.78
N ALA A 268 -10.37 -7.19 -6.94
CA ALA A 268 -10.02 -8.51 -7.47
C ALA A 268 -8.73 -9.13 -6.87
N ALA A 269 -8.54 -9.01 -5.55
CA ALA A 269 -7.31 -9.40 -4.85
C ALA A 269 -6.95 -10.88 -5.03
N GLU A 270 -7.93 -11.78 -5.00
CA GLU A 270 -7.75 -13.23 -5.19
C GLU A 270 -7.17 -13.59 -6.57
N LYS A 271 -7.26 -12.69 -7.54
CA LYS A 271 -6.74 -12.88 -8.90
C LYS A 271 -5.37 -12.24 -9.11
N SER A 272 -4.90 -11.43 -8.17
CA SER A 272 -3.60 -10.75 -8.29
C SER A 272 -2.45 -11.73 -8.07
N THR A 273 -1.69 -11.95 -9.13
CA THR A 273 -0.53 -12.86 -9.13
C THR A 273 0.80 -12.14 -9.01
N VAL A 274 0.80 -10.80 -9.02
CA VAL A 274 2.01 -9.98 -8.83
C VAL A 274 1.73 -8.84 -7.84
N SER A 275 2.74 -8.45 -7.06
CA SER A 275 2.62 -7.37 -6.07
C SER A 275 2.29 -6.00 -6.67
N SER A 276 2.60 -5.82 -7.96
CA SER A 276 2.42 -4.55 -8.66
C SER A 276 1.00 -4.30 -9.17
N ASP A 277 0.09 -5.26 -9.02
CA ASP A 277 -1.30 -5.10 -9.46
C ASP A 277 -1.98 -3.99 -8.62
N LEU A 278 -2.42 -2.93 -9.27
CA LEU A 278 -3.19 -1.88 -8.61
C LEU A 278 -4.64 -2.33 -8.47
N LEU A 279 -5.02 -2.78 -7.27
CA LEU A 279 -6.35 -3.31 -6.98
C LEU A 279 -7.40 -2.21 -6.75
N LEU A 280 -7.32 -1.07 -7.43
CA LEU A 280 -8.35 -0.03 -7.37
C LEU A 280 -9.43 -0.30 -8.43
N PRO A 281 -10.73 -0.25 -8.05
CA PRO A 281 -11.81 -0.34 -9.02
C PRO A 281 -11.82 0.89 -9.93
N GLY A 282 -12.03 0.68 -11.23
CA GLY A 282 -12.32 1.76 -12.17
C GLY A 282 -13.78 2.23 -12.07
N ILE A 283 -14.09 3.37 -12.71
CA ILE A 283 -15.41 4.02 -12.67
C ILE A 283 -16.56 3.09 -13.07
N LYS A 284 -16.32 2.12 -13.96
CA LYS A 284 -17.32 1.13 -14.40
C LYS A 284 -17.87 0.31 -13.23
N GLN A 285 -17.03 -0.02 -12.23
CA GLN A 285 -17.46 -0.78 -11.07
C GLN A 285 -18.37 0.05 -10.17
N CYS A 286 -18.08 1.34 -9.99
CA CYS A 286 -18.95 2.24 -9.24
C CYS A 286 -20.30 2.43 -9.95
N ARG A 287 -20.28 2.50 -11.29
CA ARG A 287 -21.47 2.65 -12.14
C ARG A 287 -22.43 1.46 -12.16
N THR A 288 -22.11 0.34 -11.51
CA THR A 288 -23.08 -0.75 -11.33
C THR A 288 -24.16 -0.41 -10.29
N CYS A 289 -23.90 0.61 -9.45
CA CYS A 289 -24.82 1.06 -8.39
C CYS A 289 -25.03 2.58 -8.43
N HIS A 290 -23.96 3.35 -8.66
CA HIS A 290 -23.98 4.81 -8.71
C HIS A 290 -24.17 5.32 -10.14
N LEU A 291 -25.29 5.98 -10.43
CA LEU A 291 -25.54 6.59 -11.74
C LEU A 291 -25.83 8.08 -11.58
N GLY A 292 -26.11 8.76 -12.68
CA GLY A 292 -26.44 10.17 -12.69
C GLY A 292 -27.65 10.48 -11.80
N PRO A 293 -27.74 11.71 -11.24
CA PRO A 293 -28.80 12.08 -10.32
C PRO A 293 -30.21 11.97 -10.94
N GLU A 294 -30.31 12.15 -12.26
CA GLU A 294 -31.57 12.11 -13.03
C GLU A 294 -31.87 10.72 -13.64
N THR A 295 -31.08 9.69 -13.34
CA THR A 295 -31.28 8.35 -13.91
C THR A 295 -32.28 7.55 -13.06
N GLU A 296 -33.44 7.18 -13.60
CA GLU A 296 -34.48 6.45 -12.86
C GLU A 296 -34.02 5.06 -12.39
N GLU A 297 -33.14 4.39 -13.14
CA GLU A 297 -32.59 3.08 -12.78
C GLU A 297 -31.43 3.16 -11.76
N ALA A 298 -31.05 4.36 -11.31
CA ALA A 298 -29.98 4.55 -10.35
C ALA A 298 -30.35 3.96 -8.99
N LYS A 299 -29.64 2.92 -8.56
CA LYS A 299 -29.72 2.45 -7.17
C LYS A 299 -29.28 3.53 -6.19
N VAL A 300 -28.27 4.30 -6.59
CA VAL A 300 -27.76 5.46 -5.86
C VAL A 300 -27.57 6.63 -6.84
N PRO A 301 -28.55 7.54 -6.94
CA PRO A 301 -28.40 8.78 -7.70
C PRO A 301 -27.24 9.60 -7.14
N SER A 302 -26.25 9.91 -7.99
CA SER A 302 -24.95 10.43 -7.54
C SER A 302 -24.57 11.73 -8.24
N GLY A 303 -24.69 12.85 -7.52
CA GLY A 303 -24.21 14.16 -7.95
C GLY A 303 -22.71 14.35 -7.69
N CYS A 304 -22.12 15.41 -8.28
CA CYS A 304 -20.70 15.72 -8.18
C CYS A 304 -20.23 15.88 -6.72
N ALA A 305 -21.03 16.57 -5.90
CA ALA A 305 -20.71 16.88 -4.50
C ALA A 305 -20.68 15.65 -3.56
N MET A 306 -21.19 14.51 -4.02
CA MET A 306 -21.16 13.27 -3.23
C MET A 306 -19.73 12.72 -3.11
N CYS A 307 -18.88 12.96 -4.12
CA CYS A 307 -17.50 12.50 -4.16
C CYS A 307 -16.50 13.67 -4.11
N HIS A 308 -16.88 14.85 -4.57
CA HIS A 308 -16.00 16.02 -4.63
C HIS A 308 -16.44 17.11 -3.67
N SER A 309 -15.50 17.72 -2.96
CA SER A 309 -15.80 18.87 -2.11
C SER A 309 -15.80 20.16 -2.93
N TYR A 310 -16.89 20.91 -2.85
CA TYR A 310 -16.94 22.32 -3.22
C TYR A 310 -16.55 23.13 -1.97
N HIS A 311 -15.59 24.05 -2.08
CA HIS A 311 -14.89 24.71 -0.96
C HIS A 311 -14.12 23.73 -0.03
N PRO A 312 -13.11 23.00 -0.53
CA PRO A 312 -12.22 22.27 0.35
C PRO A 312 -11.57 23.26 1.34
N ALA A 313 -11.56 22.94 2.63
CA ALA A 313 -10.83 23.74 3.62
C ALA A 313 -9.41 24.01 3.11
N PRO A 314 -8.85 25.22 3.30
CA PRO A 314 -7.47 25.50 2.88
C PRO A 314 -6.61 24.40 3.49
N PHE A 315 -5.95 23.61 2.64
CA PHE A 315 -5.17 22.46 3.03
C PHE A 315 -4.29 22.82 4.23
N GLY A 316 -4.77 22.46 5.42
CA GLY A 316 -4.00 22.57 6.64
C GLY A 316 -2.75 21.76 6.41
N LYS A 317 -1.59 22.39 6.65
CA LYS A 317 -0.27 21.76 6.64
C LYS A 317 -0.41 20.29 7.02
N LEU A 318 0.10 19.41 6.16
CA LEU A 318 0.40 18.02 6.50
C LEU A 318 1.08 18.04 7.87
N ALA A 319 0.31 17.76 8.92
CA ALA A 319 0.85 17.54 10.24
C ALA A 319 1.53 16.19 10.13
N GLY A 320 2.85 16.24 9.99
CA GLY A 320 3.68 15.13 10.41
C GLY A 320 3.39 14.89 11.89
N ASN A 321 3.00 13.65 12.18
CA ASN A 321 3.54 12.83 13.26
C ASN A 321 3.30 11.37 12.85
#